data_AF-V5H8S7-F1
#
_entry.id   AF-V5H8S7-F1
#
_cell.length_a   1.000
_cell.length_b   1.000
_cell.length_c   1.000
_cell.angle_alpha   90.00
_cell.angle_beta   90.00
_cell.angle_gamma   90.00
#
_symmetry.space_group_name_H-M   'P 1'
#
loop_
_entity.id
_entity.type
_entity.pdbx_description
1 polymer ?
#
loop_
_entity_poly.entity_id
_entity_poly.type
_entity_poly.pdbx_seq_one_letter_code
_entity_poly.pdbx_strand_id
1 'polypeptide(L)' 'MRTILILAVIALGGASQIMEDCNLHHQYEVSFEKGTCKYRNQTLKDGASLRLQFPCEEWVCNATQRTLTVDG' A
#
# COMPACT_ATOMS: atom_id res chain seq x y z
N MET A 1 45.67 30.47 40.68
CA MET A 1 45.25 29.15 40.15
C MET A 1 44.27 29.40 39.01
N ARG A 2 44.58 28.94 37.79
CA ARG A 2 43.77 29.21 36.57
C ARG A 2 42.72 28.10 36.42
N THR A 3 41.45 28.46 36.44
CA THR A 3 40.33 27.55 36.21
C THR A 3 40.27 27.20 34.72
N ILE A 4 40.52 25.93 34.38
CA ILE A 4 40.45 25.44 32.99
C ILE A 4 38.99 25.07 32.71
N LEU A 5 38.31 25.87 31.89
CA LEU A 5 36.97 25.58 31.37
C LEU A 5 37.10 24.57 30.23
N ILE A 6 36.64 23.34 30.45
CA ILE A 6 36.60 22.30 29.41
C ILE A 6 35.29 22.46 28.63
N LEU A 7 35.38 22.96 27.40
CA LEU A 7 34.29 22.98 26.43
C LEU A 7 34.20 21.61 25.75
N ALA A 8 33.18 20.83 26.11
CA ALA A 8 32.84 19.60 25.40
C ALA A 8 32.09 19.96 24.11
N VAL A 9 32.76 19.77 22.97
CA VAL A 9 32.13 19.89 21.64
C VAL A 9 31.40 18.58 21.36
N ILE A 10 30.07 18.58 21.48
CA ILE A 10 29.24 17.44 21.12
C ILE A 10 29.17 17.42 19.59
N ALA A 11 29.89 16.49 18.97
CA ALA A 11 29.76 16.19 17.56
C ALA A 11 28.31 15.76 17.29
N LEU A 12 27.58 16.55 16.50
CA LEU A 12 26.27 16.19 15.97
C LEU A 12 26.47 14.99 15.03
N GLY A 13 26.29 13.80 15.60
CA GLY A 13 26.22 12.54 14.88
C GLY A 13 25.14 12.58 13.81
N GLY A 14 25.47 12.02 12.65
CA GLY A 14 24.65 12.04 11.46
C GLY A 14 23.22 11.60 11.72
N ALA A 15 22.27 12.43 11.31
CA ALA A 15 20.94 11.95 10.98
C ALA A 15 21.08 11.24 9.63
N SER A 16 21.31 9.93 9.66
CA SER A 16 20.91 9.07 8.56
C SER A 16 19.44 9.38 8.32
N GLN A 17 19.13 9.98 7.18
CA GLN A 17 17.76 10.09 6.71
C GLN A 17 17.25 8.66 6.62
N ILE A 18 16.41 8.29 7.58
CA ILE A 18 15.50 7.17 7.47
C ILE A 18 14.78 7.39 6.14
N MET A 19 15.20 6.65 5.12
CA MET A 19 14.44 6.53 3.90
C MET A 19 13.15 5.84 4.31
N GLU A 20 12.12 6.65 4.54
CA GLU A 20 10.77 6.19 4.79
C GLU A 20 10.46 5.19 3.69
N ASP A 21 10.28 3.94 4.10
CA ASP A 21 10.10 2.81 3.24
C ASP A 21 8.86 3.07 2.37
N CYS A 22 9.09 3.54 1.14
CA CYS A 22 8.06 3.77 0.13
C CYS A 22 7.48 2.45 -0.40
N ASN A 23 7.62 1.35 0.35
CA ASN A 23 6.96 0.07 0.12
C ASN A 23 5.94 -0.22 1.21
N LEU A 24 5.03 0.72 1.47
CA LEU A 24 3.66 0.33 1.81
C LEU A 24 3.08 -0.35 0.55
N HIS A 25 3.57 -1.55 0.27
CA HIS A 25 3.05 -2.45 -0.74
C HIS A 25 1.66 -2.81 -0.22
N HIS A 26 0.66 -2.05 -0.63
CA HIS A 26 -0.73 -2.44 -0.43
C HIS A 26 -0.94 -3.69 -1.27
N GLN A 27 -0.60 -4.87 -0.71
CA GLN A 27 -1.05 -6.14 -1.24
C GLN A 27 -2.57 -6.13 -1.12
N TYR A 28 -3.23 -5.78 -2.21
CA TYR A 28 -4.67 -5.88 -2.30
C TYR A 28 -5.03 -7.34 -2.46
N GLU A 29 -5.31 -7.99 -1.33
CA GLU A 29 -5.85 -9.33 -1.34
C GLU A 29 -7.27 -9.32 -1.93
N VAL A 30 -7.54 -10.27 -2.82
CA VAL A 30 -8.90 -10.51 -3.32
C VAL A 30 -9.58 -11.53 -2.42
N SER A 31 -10.80 -11.24 -1.98
CA SER A 31 -11.61 -12.21 -1.24
C SER A 31 -12.93 -12.51 -1.93
N PHE A 32 -13.38 -13.75 -1.80
CA PHE A 32 -14.60 -14.25 -2.44
C PHE A 32 -15.59 -14.68 -1.36
N GLU A 33 -16.67 -13.93 -1.21
CA GLU A 33 -17.67 -14.17 -0.17
C GLU A 33 -19.08 -14.07 -0.73
N LYS A 34 -19.93 -15.07 -0.45
CA LYS A 34 -21.38 -15.02 -0.74
C LYS A 34 -21.72 -14.60 -2.18
N GLY A 35 -20.95 -15.06 -3.17
CA GLY A 35 -21.17 -14.71 -4.58
C GLY A 35 -20.68 -13.31 -4.97
N THR A 36 -19.72 -12.74 -4.22
CA THR A 36 -19.11 -11.44 -4.49
C THR A 36 -17.58 -11.53 -4.49
N CYS A 37 -16.94 -10.63 -5.23
CA CYS A 37 -15.50 -10.38 -5.19
C CYS A 37 -15.25 -9.07 -4.45
N LYS A 38 -14.38 -9.09 -3.45
CA LYS A 38 -13.90 -7.90 -2.75
C LYS A 38 -12.47 -7.62 -3.14
N TYR A 39 -12.20 -6.42 -3.64
CA TYR A 39 -10.88 -6.00 -4.07
C TYR A 39 -10.74 -4.49 -4.01
N ARG A 40 -9.62 -3.98 -3.47
CA ARG A 40 -9.35 -2.53 -3.31
C ARG A 40 -10.54 -1.77 -2.68
N ASN A 41 -11.16 -2.36 -1.66
CA ASN A 41 -12.34 -1.83 -0.97
C ASN A 41 -13.63 -1.72 -1.82
N GLN A 42 -13.66 -2.32 -3.01
CA GLN A 42 -14.85 -2.47 -3.84
C GLN A 42 -15.44 -3.86 -3.69
N THR A 43 -16.76 -3.96 -3.81
CA THR A 43 -17.47 -5.25 -3.83
C THR A 43 -18.24 -5.38 -5.14
N LEU A 44 -17.91 -6.41 -5.91
CA LEU A 44 -18.56 -6.75 -7.19
C LEU A 44 -19.38 -8.02 -7.02
N LYS A 45 -20.59 -8.05 -7.60
CA LYS A 45 -21.40 -9.27 -7.69
C LYS A 45 -20.83 -10.22 -8.74
N ASP A 46 -21.15 -11.50 -8.64
CA ASP A 46 -20.82 -12.48 -9.67
C ASP A 46 -21.29 -12.02 -11.06
N GLY A 47 -20.38 -12.03 -12.03
CA GLY A 47 -20.60 -11.56 -13.41
C GLY A 47 -20.57 -10.04 -13.60
N ALA A 48 -20.43 -9.24 -12.53
CA ALA A 48 -20.35 -7.79 -12.65
C ALA A 48 -18.97 -7.32 -13.09
N SER A 49 -18.94 -6.22 -13.84
CA SER A 49 -17.72 -5.50 -14.20
C SER A 49 -17.68 -4.09 -13.64
N LEU A 50 -16.48 -3.58 -13.42
CA LEU A 50 -16.21 -2.21 -12.99
C LEU A 50 -15.10 -1.63 -13.86
N ARG A 51 -15.36 -0.50 -14.50
CA ARG A 51 -14.38 0.22 -15.29
C ARG A 51 -13.97 1.49 -14.58
N LEU A 52 -12.68 1.64 -14.34
CA LEU A 52 -12.07 2.77 -13.66
C LEU A 52 -11.41 3.69 -14.70
N GLN A 53 -11.55 5.00 -14.50
CA GLN A 53 -10.84 5.99 -15.35
C GLN A 53 -9.40 6.20 -14.88
N PHE A 54 -9.16 6.06 -13.56
CA PHE A 54 -7.83 6.14 -12.98
C PHE A 54 -7.72 5.22 -11.74
N PRO A 55 -6.79 4.24 -11.74
CA PRO A 55 -6.04 3.76 -12.90
C PRO A 55 -6.98 3.28 -14.02
N CYS A 56 -6.52 3.25 -15.27
CA CYS A 56 -7.33 2.80 -16.41
C CYS A 56 -7.48 1.28 -16.39
N GLU A 57 -8.27 0.77 -15.44
CA GLU A 57 -8.48 -0.66 -15.25
C GLU A 57 -9.94 -1.06 -15.52
N GLU A 58 -10.14 -2.25 -16.06
CA GLU A 58 -11.42 -2.95 -16.14
C GLU A 58 -11.36 -4.22 -15.29
N TRP A 59 -12.29 -4.32 -14.34
CA TRP A 59 -12.38 -5.44 -13.41
C TRP A 59 -13.58 -6.29 -13.76
N VAL A 60 -13.43 -7.61 -13.75
CA VAL A 60 -14.53 -8.57 -13.96
C VAL A 60 -14.53 -9.59 -12.84
N CYS A 61 -15.63 -9.64 -12.08
CA CYS A 61 -15.80 -10.59 -10.98
C CYS A 61 -16.44 -11.89 -11.47
N ASN A 62 -15.79 -13.01 -11.18
CA ASN A 62 -16.37 -14.34 -11.26
C ASN A 62 -16.24 -15.00 -9.89
N ALA A 63 -17.20 -14.76 -9.01
CA ALA A 63 -17.24 -15.31 -7.67
C ALA A 63 -17.49 -16.83 -7.68
N THR A 64 -18.20 -17.34 -8.69
CA THR A 64 -18.40 -18.78 -8.88
C THR A 64 -17.08 -19.51 -9.12
N GLN A 65 -16.22 -18.96 -10.00
CA GLN A 65 -14.88 -19.48 -10.29
C GLN A 65 -13.81 -18.90 -9.36
N ARG A 66 -14.19 -18.12 -8.34
CA ARG A 66 -13.30 -17.43 -7.39
C ARG A 66 -12.14 -16.71 -8.10
N THR A 67 -12.49 -15.95 -9.14
CA THR A 67 -11.54 -15.23 -9.97
C THR A 67 -11.98 -13.77 -10.08
N LEU A 68 -11.02 -12.86 -9.99
CA LEU A 68 -11.18 -11.46 -10.36
C LEU A 68 -10.16 -11.16 -11.44
N THR A 69 -10.64 -10.83 -12.63
CA THR A 69 -9.79 -10.36 -13.72
C THR A 69 -9.63 -8.86 -13.59
N VAL A 70 -8.38 -8.38 -13.65
CA VAL A 70 -8.04 -6.96 -13.69
C VAL A 70 -7.23 -6.75 -14.97
N ASP A 71 -7.77 -5.98 -15.90
CA ASP A 71 -7.12 -5.57 -17.14
C ASP A 71 -6.83 -4.06 -17.06
N GLY A 72 -5.65 -3.60 -17.48
CA GLY A 72 -5.26 -2.18 -17.40
C GLY A 72 -3.84 -1.88 -17.84
#